data_AF-A0A2A4P9R0-F1
#
_entry.id   AF-A0A2A4P9R0-F1
#
_cell.length_a   1.000
_cell.length_b   1.000
_cell.length_c   1.000
_cell.angle_alpha   90.00
_cell.angle_beta   90.00
_cell.angle_gamma   90.00
#
_symmetry.space_group_name_H-M   'P 1'
#
loop_
_entity.id
_entity.type
_entity.pdbx_description
1 polymer ?
#
loop_
_entity_poly.entity_id
_entity_poly.type
_entity_poly.pdbx_seq_one_letter_code
_entity_poly.pdbx_strand_id
1 'polypeptide(L)'
;MVKQVQKDFFYEIAAKFSEIFEDDSTEKAVKKAHLQNTPGKDAKITITDQRFTKSNIKVVGEEQYGGHRTKSDQGSTSQGKESGRVDV
;
A
#
# COMPACT_ATOMS: atom_id res chain seq x y z
N MET A 1 -1.71 13.41 28.97
CA MET A 1 -0.78 13.16 27.85
C MET A 1 -1.57 12.62 26.66
N VAL A 2 -1.35 13.18 25.47
CA VAL A 2 -2.00 12.71 24.23
C VAL A 2 -1.16 11.58 23.65
N LYS A 3 -1.78 10.41 23.41
CA LYS A 3 -1.13 9.30 22.71
C LYS A 3 -1.23 9.55 21.21
N GLN A 4 -0.10 9.52 20.52
CA GLN A 4 -0.03 9.75 19.07
C GLN A 4 0.45 8.49 18.35
N VAL A 5 -0.06 8.27 17.15
CA VAL A 5 0.29 7.14 16.30
C VAL A 5 0.45 7.68 14.88
N GLN A 6 1.53 7.28 14.20
CA GLN A 6 1.74 7.53 12.78
C GLN A 6 1.44 6.26 12.01
N LYS A 7 0.71 6.40 10.89
CA LYS A 7 0.46 5.31 9.95
C LYS A 7 0.94 5.68 8.57
N ASP A 8 1.90 4.91 8.07
CA ASP A 8 2.38 5.01 6.70
C ASP A 8 1.63 3.99 5.85
N PHE A 9 1.07 4.42 4.72
CA PHE A 9 0.41 3.54 3.74
C PHE A 9 1.11 3.65 2.41
N PHE A 10 1.27 2.51 1.75
CA PHE A 10 1.89 2.42 0.45
C PHE A 10 0.89 1.82 -0.53
N TYR A 11 0.72 2.53 -1.64
CA TYR A 11 -0.09 2.10 -2.78
C TYR A 11 0.78 2.09 -4.03
N GLU A 12 0.48 1.16 -4.91
CA GLU A 12 0.91 1.19 -6.30
C GLU A 12 -0.28 1.63 -7.14
N ILE A 13 -0.07 2.57 -8.06
CA ILE A 13 -1.10 3.10 -8.93
C ILE A 13 -0.66 2.87 -10.37
N ALA A 14 -1.50 2.20 -11.15
CA ALA A 14 -1.41 2.22 -12.59
C ALA A 14 -2.30 3.35 -13.11
N ALA A 15 -1.70 4.26 -13.89
CA ALA A 15 -2.40 5.39 -14.46
C ALA A 15 -2.11 5.50 -15.96
N LYS A 16 -3.15 5.78 -16.73
CA LYS A 16 -3.06 6.15 -18.13
C LYS A 16 -3.07 7.67 -18.25
N PHE A 17 -2.08 8.24 -18.92
CA PHE A 17 -2.05 9.64 -19.30
C PHE A 17 -2.41 9.76 -20.78
N SER A 18 -3.28 10.71 -21.11
CA SER A 18 -3.72 10.97 -22.48
C SER A 18 -3.62 12.45 -22.76
N GLU A 19 -2.90 12.82 -23.81
CA GLU A 19 -2.66 14.20 -24.22
C GLU A 19 -2.79 14.31 -25.74
N ILE A 20 -3.24 15.47 -26.21
CA ILE A 20 -3.36 15.79 -27.64
C ILE A 20 -2.23 16.76 -27.98
N PHE A 21 -1.48 16.45 -29.02
CA PHE A 21 -0.39 17.30 -29.51
C PHE A 21 -0.80 17.93 -30.83
N GLU A 22 -0.93 19.26 -30.81
CA GLU A 22 -1.26 20.06 -32.00
C GLU A 22 -0.02 20.85 -32.45
N ASP A 23 0.13 20.93 -33.77
CA ASP A 23 1.15 21.71 -34.48
C ASP A 23 0.73 21.89 -35.96
N ASP A 24 1.48 22.68 -36.72
CA ASP A 24 1.13 23.04 -38.12
C ASP A 24 1.21 21.85 -39.10
N SER A 25 1.92 20.78 -38.73
CA SER A 25 1.98 19.54 -39.50
C SER A 25 2.04 18.32 -38.59
N THR A 26 1.62 17.18 -39.12
CA THR A 26 1.68 15.90 -38.42
C THR A 26 3.11 15.57 -37.98
N GLU A 27 4.14 15.80 -38.82
CA GLU A 27 5.52 15.52 -38.40
C GLU A 27 5.96 16.37 -37.20
N LYS A 28 5.56 17.64 -37.13
CA LYS A 28 5.91 18.50 -36.00
C LYS A 28 5.19 18.07 -34.72
N ALA A 29 3.89 17.76 -34.81
CA ALA A 29 3.11 17.27 -33.67
C ALA A 29 3.67 15.95 -33.11
N VAL A 30 4.07 15.02 -34.00
CA VAL A 30 4.72 13.76 -33.60
C VAL A 30 6.08 14.02 -32.95
N LYS A 31 6.91 14.91 -33.50
CA LYS A 31 8.19 15.29 -32.87
C LYS A 31 7.98 15.88 -31.48
N LYS A 32 6.99 16.76 -31.32
CA LYS A 32 6.63 17.35 -30.03
C LYS A 32 6.20 16.29 -29.02
N ALA A 33 5.34 15.35 -29.42
CA ALA A 33 4.92 14.22 -28.60
C ALA A 33 6.11 13.30 -28.24
N HIS A 34 6.99 13.01 -29.21
CA HIS A 34 8.15 12.13 -29.02
C HIS A 34 9.19 12.72 -28.07
N LEU A 35 9.36 14.04 -28.06
CA LEU A 35 10.30 14.74 -27.19
C LEU A 35 9.78 14.94 -25.76
N GLN A 36 8.51 14.62 -25.50
CA GLN A 36 7.92 14.77 -24.18
C GLN A 36 8.27 13.56 -23.28
N ASN A 37 9.04 13.82 -22.23
CA ASN A 37 9.44 12.80 -21.24
C ASN A 37 8.50 12.71 -20.02
N THR A 38 7.65 13.71 -19.81
CA THR A 38 6.69 13.76 -18.69
C THR A 38 5.35 14.29 -19.19
N PRO A 39 4.22 13.75 -18.69
CA PRO A 39 2.90 14.24 -19.08
C PRO A 39 2.75 15.75 -18.86
N GLY A 40 2.04 16.41 -19.78
CA GLY A 40 1.72 17.82 -19.67
C GLY A 40 0.78 18.12 -18.50
N LYS A 41 0.67 19.39 -18.12
CA LYS A 41 -0.22 19.83 -17.03
C LYS A 41 -1.69 19.52 -17.34
N ASP A 42 -2.06 19.53 -18.61
CA ASP A 42 -3.43 19.33 -19.09
C ASP A 42 -3.68 17.88 -19.56
N ALA A 43 -2.72 16.98 -19.34
CA ALA A 43 -2.90 15.57 -19.68
C ALA A 43 -4.06 14.98 -18.88
N LYS A 44 -4.98 14.31 -19.57
CA LYS A 44 -6.06 13.57 -18.92
C LYS A 44 -5.48 12.33 -18.25
N ILE A 45 -5.59 12.28 -16.93
CA ILE A 45 -5.15 11.15 -16.12
C ILE A 45 -6.34 10.24 -15.84
N THR A 46 -6.18 8.94 -16.05
CA THR A 46 -7.15 7.92 -15.64
C THR A 46 -6.45 6.87 -14.82
N ILE A 47 -6.82 6.74 -13.55
CA ILE A 47 -6.35 5.64 -12.71
C ILE A 47 -7.05 4.37 -13.18
N THR A 48 -6.26 3.38 -13.61
CA THR A 48 -6.79 2.12 -14.14
C THR A 48 -6.73 1.01 -13.12
N ASP A 49 -5.76 1.07 -12.21
CA ASP A 49 -5.65 0.14 -11.09
C ASP A 49 -5.02 0.84 -9.89
N GLN A 50 -5.41 0.41 -8.71
CA GLN A 50 -4.84 0.85 -7.45
C GLN A 50 -4.73 -0.36 -6.52
N ARG A 51 -3.49 -0.67 -6.14
CA ARG A 51 -3.19 -1.79 -5.25
C ARG A 51 -2.61 -1.28 -3.94
N PHE A 52 -3.22 -1.70 -2.83
CA PHE A 52 -2.59 -1.57 -1.52
C PHE A 52 -1.44 -2.57 -1.39
N THR A 53 -0.24 -2.07 -1.04
CA THR A 53 0.93 -2.95 -0.88
C THR A 53 1.23 -3.24 0.57
N LYS A 54 1.31 -2.22 1.42
CA LYS A 54 1.58 -2.38 2.86
C LYS A 54 1.15 -1.16 3.66
N SER A 55 0.98 -1.36 4.97
CA SER A 55 0.90 -0.27 5.93
C SER A 55 1.72 -0.59 7.17
N ASN A 56 2.31 0.43 7.77
CA ASN A 56 3.02 0.33 9.03
C ASN A 56 2.44 1.33 10.03
N ILE A 57 2.27 0.91 11.28
CA ILE A 57 1.72 1.73 12.36
C ILE A 57 2.80 1.83 13.44
N LYS A 58 3.12 3.04 13.88
CA LYS A 58 4.10 3.31 14.95
C LYS A 58 3.50 4.26 15.97
N VAL A 59 3.70 3.95 17.25
CA VAL A 59 3.41 4.90 18.33
C VAL A 59 4.48 6.00 18.30
N VAL A 60 4.05 7.25 18.41
CA VAL A 60 4.93 8.43 18.42
C VAL A 60 5.07 8.91 19.86
N GLY A 61 6.31 9.10 20.32
CA GLY A 61 6.61 9.67 21.65
C GLY A 61 6.84 8.67 22.78
N GLU A 62 6.93 7.36 22.51
CA GLU A 62 7.48 6.40 23.48
C GLU A 62 9.00 6.28 23.27
N GLU A 63 9.81 6.59 24.29
CA GLU A 63 11.22 6.19 24.33
C GLU A 63 11.31 4.68 24.10
N GLN A 64 12.30 4.23 23.32
CA GLN A 64 12.59 2.81 23.20
C GLN A 64 12.98 2.25 24.57
N TYR A 65 12.00 1.80 25.34
CA TYR A 65 12.25 0.95 26.48
C TYR A 65 12.85 -0.34 25.94
N GLY A 66 14.15 -0.52 26.16
CA GLY A 66 14.90 -1.76 25.95
C GLY A 66 14.39 -2.88 26.86
N GLY A 67 13.14 -3.28 26.66
CA GLY A 67 12.52 -4.43 27.29
C GLY A 67 12.82 -5.66 26.46
N HIS A 68 13.79 -6.45 26.91
CA HIS A 68 14.00 -7.83 26.51
C HIS A 68 12.64 -8.54 26.49
N ARG A 69 12.09 -8.85 25.31
CA ARG A 69 10.89 -9.69 25.20
C ARG A 69 11.29 -11.11 25.60
N THR A 70 11.05 -11.50 26.84
CA THR A 70 10.99 -12.93 27.16
C THR A 70 9.73 -13.49 26.50
N LYS A 71 9.92 -14.51 25.64
CA LYS A 71 8.82 -15.30 25.09
C LYS A 71 8.11 -16.00 26.25
N SER A 72 7.02 -15.44 26.73
CA SER A 72 6.07 -16.15 27.59
C SER A 72 4.67 -15.77 27.13
N ASP A 73 4.19 -16.50 26.13
CA ASP A 73 2.82 -17.00 26.04
C ASP A 73 2.69 -17.74 24.70
N GLN A 74 3.23 -18.97 24.69
CA GLN A 74 2.72 -20.00 23.79
C GLN A 74 1.37 -20.43 24.36
N GLY A 75 0.30 -19.97 23.70
CA GLY A 75 -1.07 -20.33 24.02
C GLY A 75 -1.23 -21.85 24.18
N SER A 76 -1.75 -22.22 25.34
CA SER A 76 -2.12 -23.57 25.74
C SER A 76 -3.08 -24.20 24.73
N THR A 77 -2.67 -25.28 24.09
CA THR A 77 -3.54 -26.09 23.24
C THR A 77 -4.64 -26.74 24.10
N SER A 78 -5.88 -26.55 23.66
CA SER A 78 -7.15 -26.94 24.27
C SER A 78 -7.21 -28.37 24.82
N GLN A 79 -7.62 -28.51 26.09
CA GLN A 79 -8.21 -29.74 26.63
C GLN A 79 -9.60 -29.95 26.02
N GLY A 80 -9.71 -30.82 25.03
CA GLY A 80 -10.98 -31.41 24.61
C GLY A 80 -11.17 -32.76 25.29
N LYS A 81 -11.88 -32.80 26.43
CA LYS A 81 -12.51 -34.03 26.93
C LYS A 81 -13.93 -34.08 26.38
N GLU A 82 -14.22 -35.02 25.51
CA GLU A 82 -15.59 -35.50 25.29
C GLU A 82 -15.61 -37.02 25.39
N SER A 83 -16.34 -37.49 26.38
CA SER A 83 -16.58 -38.90 26.69
C SER A 83 -17.54 -39.54 25.70
N GLY A 84 -17.32 -40.83 25.44
CA GLY A 84 -18.42 -41.78 25.20
C GLY A 84 -18.67 -42.13 23.75
N ARG A 85 -17.99 -43.18 23.26
CA ARG A 85 -18.52 -44.03 22.20
C ARG A 85 -18.79 -45.40 22.81
N VAL A 86 -20.05 -45.81 22.74
CA VAL A 86 -20.60 -47.05 23.29
C VAL A 86 -20.02 -48.23 22.51
N ASP A 87 -19.57 -49.25 23.24
CA ASP A 87 -19.09 -50.53 22.71
C ASP A 87 -20.18 -51.30 21.95
N VAL A 88 -19.74 -52.20 21.06
CA VAL A 88 -20.53 -53.26 20.41
C VAL A 88 -20.85 -54.36 21.41
#